data_AF-A0A2G2X1E9-F1
#
_entry.id   AF-A0A2G2X1E9-F1
#
_cell.length_a   1.000
_cell.length_b   1.000
_cell.length_c   1.000
_cell.angle_alpha   90.00
_cell.angle_beta   90.00
_cell.angle_gamma   90.00
#
_symmetry.space_group_name_H-M   'P 1'
#
loop_
_entity.id
_entity.type
_entity.pdbx_description
1 polymer ?
#
loop_
_entity_poly.entity_id
_entity_poly.type
_entity_poly.pdbx_seq_one_letter_code
_entity_poly.pdbx_strand_id
1 'polypeptide(L)'
;MTVPTAYVFMRRFLKAAQSDKKVELVSFFLIELCLVEYEMLRFPPSMLAAAAVFTAQCTLCVSREWNATCEKHSSYAKNQLSQCSKLMVSFHQKAAVGKLTGVHRKYSTAKYGHAARCEPASFLL
;
A
#
# COMPACT_ATOMS: atom_id res chain seq x y z
N MET A 1 -6.60 -22.80 -11.65
CA MET A 1 -7.26 -22.19 -10.47
C MET A 1 -7.35 -20.68 -10.68
N THR A 2 -8.52 -20.07 -10.48
CA THR A 2 -8.73 -18.61 -10.57
C THR A 2 -9.05 -18.07 -9.18
N VAL A 3 -8.05 -17.52 -8.48
CA VAL A 3 -8.24 -16.89 -7.17
C VAL A 3 -7.90 -15.40 -7.29
N PRO A 4 -8.74 -14.48 -6.79
CA PRO A 4 -8.46 -13.05 -6.87
C PRO A 4 -7.24 -12.68 -6.02
N THR A 5 -6.28 -11.99 -6.63
CA THR A 5 -5.08 -11.47 -5.94
C THR A 5 -5.23 -9.98 -5.65
N ALA A 6 -4.42 -9.44 -4.74
CA ALA A 6 -4.46 -8.00 -4.44
C ALA A 6 -4.14 -7.14 -5.69
N TYR A 7 -3.39 -7.70 -6.65
CA TYR A 7 -3.06 -7.05 -7.92
C TYR A 7 -4.30 -6.61 -8.73
N VAL A 8 -5.33 -7.45 -8.84
CA VAL A 8 -6.51 -7.11 -9.66
C VAL A 8 -7.32 -5.97 -9.05
N PHE A 9 -7.43 -5.93 -7.71
CA PHE A 9 -8.06 -4.84 -6.98
C PHE A 9 -7.24 -3.55 -7.06
N MET A 10 -5.91 -3.66 -6.90
CA MET A 10 -4.97 -2.54 -6.97
C MET A 10 -5.14 -1.74 -8.26
N ARG A 11 -5.19 -2.42 -9.43
CA ARG A 11 -5.40 -1.76 -10.73
C ARG A 11 -6.69 -0.93 -10.78
N ARG A 12 -7.77 -1.43 -10.18
CA ARG A 12 -9.05 -0.72 -10.14
C ARG A 12 -9.02 0.47 -9.17
N PHE A 13 -8.42 0.31 -7.99
CA PHE A 13 -8.39 1.35 -6.97
C PHE A 13 -7.44 2.49 -7.33
N LEU A 14 -6.29 2.20 -7.94
CA LEU A 14 -5.39 3.22 -8.49
C LEU A 14 -6.10 4.11 -9.52
N LYS A 15 -6.90 3.50 -10.40
CA LYS A 15 -7.71 4.25 -11.37
C LYS A 15 -8.77 5.11 -10.68
N ALA A 16 -9.47 4.59 -9.67
CA ALA A 16 -10.45 5.35 -8.89
C ALA A 16 -9.81 6.52 -8.11
N ALA A 17 -8.59 6.31 -7.63
CA ALA A 17 -7.78 7.30 -6.92
C ALA A 17 -7.13 8.35 -7.83
N GLN A 18 -7.27 8.23 -9.16
CA GLN A 18 -6.58 9.06 -10.15
C GLN A 18 -5.06 9.13 -9.88
N SER A 19 -4.49 8.00 -9.48
CA SER A 19 -3.10 7.92 -9.01
C SER A 19 -2.11 8.12 -10.15
N ASP A 20 -0.98 8.78 -9.87
CA ASP A 20 0.16 8.82 -10.75
C ASP A 20 1.01 7.53 -10.67
N LYS A 21 2.07 7.46 -11.49
CA LYS A 21 2.97 6.31 -11.50
C LYS A 21 3.73 6.11 -10.18
N LYS A 22 3.98 7.19 -9.44
CA LYS A 22 4.72 7.15 -8.18
C LYS A 22 3.87 6.50 -7.08
N VAL A 23 2.61 6.91 -6.96
CA VAL A 23 1.62 6.29 -6.06
C VAL A 23 1.43 4.82 -6.40
N GLU A 24 1.34 4.46 -7.69
CA GLU A 24 1.27 3.05 -8.12
C GLU A 24 2.47 2.24 -7.60
N LEU A 25 3.70 2.73 -7.79
CA LEU A 25 4.91 2.02 -7.39
C LEU A 25 5.03 1.87 -5.87
N VAL A 26 4.71 2.93 -5.10
CA VAL A 26 4.68 2.86 -3.63
C VAL A 26 3.57 1.93 -3.13
N SER A 27 2.41 1.92 -3.78
CA SER A 27 1.31 1.00 -3.43
C SER A 27 1.71 -0.46 -3.62
N PHE A 28 2.38 -0.80 -4.73
CA PHE A 28 2.89 -2.14 -4.95
C PHE A 28 4.02 -2.52 -3.99
N PHE A 29 4.91 -1.58 -3.67
CA PHE A 29 5.93 -1.76 -2.65
C PHE A 29 5.31 -2.16 -1.29
N LEU A 30 4.29 -1.43 -0.83
CA LEU A 30 3.59 -1.73 0.42
C LEU A 30 2.90 -3.09 0.40
N ILE A 31 2.24 -3.47 -0.71
CA ILE A 31 1.67 -4.81 -0.87
C ILE A 31 2.75 -5.88 -0.75
N GLU A 32 3.86 -5.73 -1.46
CA GLU A 32 4.92 -6.76 -1.45
C GLU A 32 5.57 -6.91 -0.07
N LEU A 33 5.66 -5.82 0.72
CA LEU A 33 6.04 -5.93 2.14
C LEU A 33 5.02 -6.76 2.93
N CYS A 34 3.72 -6.60 2.67
CA CYS A 34 2.69 -7.35 3.38
C CYS A 34 2.66 -8.84 3.03
N LEU A 35 3.12 -9.24 1.84
CA LEU A 35 3.10 -10.64 1.41
C LEU A 35 3.99 -11.57 2.24
N VAL A 36 5.00 -11.02 2.91
CA VAL A 36 5.93 -11.79 3.75
C VAL A 36 5.56 -11.74 5.24
N GLU A 37 4.48 -11.02 5.60
CA GLU A 37 4.07 -10.81 6.98
C GLU A 37 2.83 -11.66 7.29
N TYR A 38 3.00 -12.64 8.18
CA TYR A 38 1.94 -13.59 8.55
C TYR A 38 0.67 -12.89 9.07
N GLU A 39 0.84 -11.80 9.82
CA GLU A 39 -0.28 -11.07 10.38
C GLU A 39 -1.19 -10.41 9.35
N MET A 40 -0.72 -10.21 8.11
CA MET A 40 -1.49 -9.61 7.02
C MET A 40 -2.46 -10.59 6.37
N LEU A 41 -2.34 -11.89 6.63
CA LEU A 41 -3.27 -12.92 6.14
C LEU A 41 -4.70 -12.75 6.66
N ARG A 42 -4.88 -11.99 7.76
CA ARG A 42 -6.20 -11.67 8.31
C ARG A 42 -7.03 -10.74 7.40
N PHE A 43 -6.40 -10.02 6.47
CA PHE A 43 -7.07 -9.06 5.61
C PHE A 43 -7.33 -9.66 4.21
N PRO A 44 -8.51 -9.43 3.62
CA PRO A 44 -8.79 -9.89 2.27
C PRO A 44 -7.95 -9.11 1.23
N PRO A 45 -7.67 -9.70 0.05
CA PRO A 45 -6.87 -9.05 -1.00
C PRO A 45 -7.38 -7.65 -1.42
N SER A 46 -8.70 -7.42 -1.39
CA SER A 46 -9.31 -6.12 -1.66
C SER A 46 -8.93 -5.08 -0.60
N MET A 47 -8.95 -5.43 0.68
CA MET A 47 -8.58 -4.52 1.76
C MET A 47 -7.09 -4.19 1.71
N LEU A 48 -6.23 -5.18 1.46
CA LEU A 48 -4.79 -4.95 1.24
C LEU A 48 -4.56 -3.95 0.10
N ALA A 49 -5.29 -4.10 -1.01
CA ALA A 49 -5.16 -3.18 -2.13
C ALA A 49 -5.63 -1.76 -1.79
N ALA A 50 -6.80 -1.61 -1.16
CA ALA A 50 -7.34 -0.30 -0.80
C ALA A 50 -6.45 0.42 0.24
N ALA A 51 -6.04 -0.29 1.29
CA ALA A 51 -5.16 0.25 2.32
C ALA A 51 -3.79 0.63 1.76
N ALA A 52 -3.23 -0.15 0.83
CA ALA A 52 -1.95 0.18 0.20
C ALA A 52 -2.04 1.46 -0.65
N VAL A 53 -3.11 1.66 -1.44
CA VAL A 53 -3.33 2.91 -2.19
C VAL A 53 -3.46 4.11 -1.24
N PHE A 54 -4.29 3.98 -0.20
CA PHE A 54 -4.49 5.05 0.78
C PHE A 54 -3.17 5.40 1.50
N THR A 55 -2.42 4.38 1.95
CA THR A 55 -1.15 4.57 2.64
C THR A 55 -0.09 5.18 1.71
N ALA A 56 -0.06 4.79 0.43
CA ALA A 56 0.83 5.39 -0.56
C ALA A 56 0.52 6.87 -0.82
N GLN A 57 -0.77 7.23 -0.93
CA GLN A 57 -1.20 8.65 -1.03
C GLN A 57 -0.76 9.46 0.19
N CYS A 58 -0.89 8.89 1.38
CA CYS A 58 -0.42 9.51 2.63
C CYS A 58 1.11 9.67 2.66
N THR A 59 1.85 8.63 2.27
CA THR A 59 3.33 8.59 2.23
C THR A 59 3.88 9.65 1.27
N LEU A 60 3.21 9.87 0.15
CA LEU A 60 3.60 10.84 -0.87
C LEU A 60 2.99 12.23 -0.67
N CYS A 61 2.28 12.46 0.45
CA CYS A 61 1.58 13.71 0.74
C CYS A 61 0.60 14.17 -0.35
N VAL A 62 0.04 13.23 -1.13
CA VAL A 62 -0.94 13.52 -2.20
C VAL A 62 -2.31 13.83 -1.61
N SER A 63 -2.76 13.00 -0.66
CA SER A 63 -4.00 13.18 0.08
C SER A 63 -3.91 12.43 1.40
N ARG A 64 -4.44 13.03 2.47
CA ARG A 64 -4.64 12.37 3.78
C ARG A 64 -6.06 11.86 3.96
N GLU A 65 -6.89 12.01 2.93
CA GLU A 65 -8.29 11.62 2.91
C GLU A 65 -8.53 10.47 1.95
N TRP A 66 -9.44 9.58 2.34
CA TRP A 66 -9.99 8.58 1.44
C TRP A 66 -11.25 9.18 0.82
N ASN A 67 -11.17 9.58 -0.45
CA ASN A 67 -12.26 10.34 -1.09
C ASN A 67 -13.48 9.45 -1.39
N ALA A 68 -14.63 10.10 -1.62
CA ALA A 68 -15.89 9.42 -1.87
C ALA A 68 -15.84 8.48 -3.10
N THR A 69 -15.05 8.82 -4.12
CA THR A 69 -14.84 7.97 -5.31
C THR A 69 -14.12 6.67 -4.95
N CYS A 70 -13.05 6.75 -4.16
CA CYS A 70 -12.29 5.60 -3.71
C CYS A 70 -13.13 4.72 -2.77
N GLU A 71 -13.88 5.33 -1.86
CA GLU A 71 -14.82 4.62 -0.98
C GLU A 71 -15.91 3.90 -1.79
N LYS A 72 -16.54 4.58 -2.75
CA LYS A 72 -17.55 3.98 -3.63
C LYS A 72 -17.01 2.79 -4.43
N HIS A 73 -15.79 2.88 -4.94
CA HIS A 73 -15.21 1.83 -5.77
C HIS A 73 -14.55 0.68 -4.99
N SER A 74 -14.10 0.94 -3.76
CA SER A 74 -13.50 -0.07 -2.87
C SER A 74 -14.49 -0.70 -1.89
N SER A 75 -15.62 -0.03 -1.65
CA SER A 75 -16.59 -0.36 -0.60
C SER A 75 -16.01 -0.32 0.82
N TYR A 76 -14.88 0.39 1.01
CA TYR A 76 -14.26 0.58 2.32
C TYR A 76 -14.17 2.07 2.66
N ALA A 77 -14.64 2.41 3.86
CA ALA A 77 -14.45 3.72 4.46
C ALA A 77 -13.05 3.84 5.09
N LYS A 78 -12.57 5.09 5.29
CA LYS A 78 -11.23 5.37 5.84
C LYS A 78 -10.96 4.67 7.18
N ASN A 79 -11.96 4.62 8.06
CA ASN A 79 -11.86 3.95 9.37
C ASN A 79 -11.62 2.44 9.24
N GLN A 80 -12.21 1.78 8.23
CA GLN A 80 -12.01 0.35 7.97
C GLN A 80 -10.60 0.04 7.44
N LEU A 81 -9.96 1.00 6.76
CA LEU A 81 -8.60 0.85 6.25
C LEU A 81 -7.53 1.10 7.32
N SER A 82 -7.88 1.84 8.39
CA SER A 82 -6.92 2.35 9.37
C SER A 82 -6.02 1.28 9.98
N GLN A 83 -6.58 0.14 10.40
CA GLN A 83 -5.79 -0.94 11.01
C GLN A 83 -4.77 -1.53 10.03
N CYS A 84 -5.19 -1.82 8.80
CA CYS A 84 -4.31 -2.35 7.76
C CYS A 84 -3.22 -1.34 7.37
N SER A 85 -3.57 -0.06 7.27
CA SER A 85 -2.62 1.03 6.98
C SER A 85 -1.58 1.22 8.08
N LYS A 86 -1.96 1.14 9.36
CA LYS A 86 -1.02 1.22 10.49
C LYS A 86 0.04 0.12 10.42
N LEU A 87 -0.37 -1.11 10.13
CA LEU A 87 0.56 -2.23 9.95
C LEU A 87 1.49 -2.01 8.76
N MET A 88 0.97 -1.56 7.61
CA MET A 88 1.77 -1.21 6.44
C MET A 88 2.84 -0.16 6.74
N VAL A 89 2.52 0.87 7.54
CA VAL A 89 3.48 1.88 7.97
C VAL A 89 4.55 1.29 8.88
N SER A 90 4.18 0.43 9.83
CA SER A 90 5.14 -0.29 10.69
C SER A 90 6.12 -1.15 9.88
N PHE A 91 5.64 -1.87 8.85
CA PHE A 91 6.53 -2.64 7.97
C PHE A 91 7.41 -1.74 7.11
N HIS A 92 6.87 -0.63 6.61
CA HIS A 92 7.65 0.33 5.84
C HIS A 92 8.81 0.89 6.67
N GLN A 93 8.60 1.28 7.93
CA GLN A 93 9.67 1.71 8.84
C GLN A 93 10.77 0.65 9.02
N LYS A 94 10.40 -0.63 9.03
CA LYS A 94 11.32 -1.75 9.21
C LYS A 94 11.91 -2.28 7.90
N ALA A 95 11.46 -1.81 6.74
CA ALA A 95 11.75 -2.40 5.44
C ALA A 95 13.26 -2.44 5.11
N ALA A 96 14.00 -1.42 5.53
CA ALA A 96 15.45 -1.30 5.27
C ALA A 96 16.32 -2.11 6.25
N VAL A 97 15.85 -2.29 7.49
CA VAL A 97 16.64 -2.84 8.62
C VAL A 97 16.19 -4.21 9.09
N GLY A 98 15.04 -4.69 8.64
CA GLY A 98 14.47 -5.97 9.01
C GLY A 98 15.25 -7.17 8.46
N LYS A 99 14.88 -8.37 8.88
CA LYS A 99 15.51 -9.62 8.44
C LYS A 99 15.32 -9.88 6.93
N LEU A 100 14.18 -9.44 6.37
CA LEU A 100 13.80 -9.65 4.98
C LEU A 100 13.84 -8.32 4.21
N THR A 101 14.99 -7.96 3.65
CA THR A 101 15.19 -6.68 2.93
C THR A 101 15.02 -6.77 1.41
N GLY A 102 14.63 -7.94 0.88
CA GLY A 102 14.54 -8.20 -0.56
C GLY A 102 13.60 -7.24 -1.30
N VAL A 103 12.41 -6.98 -0.73
CA VAL A 103 11.44 -6.03 -1.28
C VAL A 103 12.00 -4.61 -1.25
N HIS A 104 12.58 -4.18 -0.13
CA HIS A 104 13.20 -2.85 -0.02
C HIS A 104 14.32 -2.65 -1.05
N ARG A 105 15.20 -3.64 -1.22
CA ARG A 105 16.28 -3.62 -2.24
C ARG A 105 15.71 -3.52 -3.66
N LYS A 106 14.69 -4.32 -4.00
CA LYS A 106 14.01 -4.26 -5.30
C LYS A 106 13.48 -2.86 -5.61
N TYR A 107 12.69 -2.30 -4.68
CA TYR A 107 12.04 -1.00 -4.86
C TYR A 107 12.97 0.21 -4.63
N SER A 108 14.20 -0.02 -4.17
CA SER A 108 15.26 0.99 -4.12
C SER A 108 15.94 1.23 -5.47
N THR A 109 15.69 0.39 -6.48
CA THR A 109 16.29 0.54 -7.81
C THR A 109 15.55 1.58 -8.67
N ALA A 110 16.25 2.17 -9.64
CA ALA A 110 15.69 3.15 -10.57
C ALA A 110 14.50 2.59 -11.38
N LYS A 111 14.49 1.28 -11.67
CA LYS A 111 13.38 0.58 -12.35
C LYS A 111 12.04 0.78 -11.64
N TYR A 112 12.05 0.92 -10.32
CA TYR A 112 10.86 1.11 -9.49
C TYR A 112 10.77 2.54 -8.94
N GLY A 113 11.41 3.52 -9.60
CA GLY A 113 11.32 4.93 -9.23
C GLY A 113 11.87 5.24 -7.84
N HIS A 114 12.74 4.37 -7.29
CA HIS A 114 13.22 4.47 -5.91
C HIS A 114 12.10 4.55 -4.86
N ALA A 115 10.94 3.91 -5.12
CA ALA A 115 9.75 3.97 -4.27
C ALA A 115 10.03 3.64 -2.79
N ALA A 116 10.97 2.73 -2.50
CA ALA A 116 11.34 2.37 -1.14
C ALA A 116 12.06 3.48 -0.34
N ARG A 117 12.54 4.54 -1.01
CA ARG A 117 13.23 5.68 -0.35
C ARG A 117 12.27 6.76 0.15
N CYS A 118 10.96 6.55 0.02
CA CYS A 118 9.98 7.51 0.55
C CYS A 118 9.91 7.35 2.07
N GLU A 119 9.71 8.46 2.79
CA GLU A 119 9.53 8.38 4.25
C GLU A 119 8.19 7.73 4.60
N PRO A 120 8.14 6.78 5.56
CA PRO A 120 6.89 6.20 6.01
C PRO A 120 5.91 7.25 6.54
N ALA A 121 4.61 7.05 6.28
CA ALA A 121 3.53 7.91 6.77
C ALA A 121 3.28 7.73 8.30
N SER A 122 4.27 8.07 9.12
CA SER A 122 4.30 7.83 10.57
C SER A 122 3.14 8.47 11.33
N PHE A 123 2.50 9.51 10.78
CA PHE A 123 1.32 10.15 11.37
C PHE A 123 0.07 9.25 11.38
N LEU A 124 0.08 8.13 10.65
CA LEU A 124 -1.03 7.17 10.66
C LEU A 124 -0.98 6.21 11.84
N LEU A 125 0.14 6.11 12.55
CA LEU A 125 0.35 5.21 13.69
C LEU A 125 -0.51 5.60 14.90
#